data_AF-A0A7Y5ANW4-F1
#
_entry.id   AF-A0A7Y5ANW4-F1
#
_cell.length_a   1.000
_cell.length_b   1.000
_cell.length_c   1.000
_cell.angle_alpha   90.00
_cell.angle_beta   90.00
_cell.angle_gamma   90.00
#
_symmetry.space_group_name_H-M   'P 1'
#
loop_
_entity.id
_entity.type
_entity.pdbx_description
1 polymer ?
#
loop_
_entity_poly.entity_id
_entity_poly.type
_entity_poly.pdbx_seq_one_letter_code
_entity_poly.pdbx_strand_id
1 'polypeptide(L)'
;MAKLSLEAWKSWKEAQQKYDYFVVGLTTTLFTFLGSKYQPEPIGFSQNSFELAALFCLCISILVGVFKLESDISLLSTNLRKIEASEHLDVINKIINAPGPVIDGDTRKEILKTDALDKQEMLAEYVSKSGKGLTIIGKRSELMFRARNVSLVIGFVLLIASKFVGLYAVS
;
A
#
# COMPACT_ATOMS: atom_id res chain seq x y z
N MET A 1 18.91 -19.88 8.06
CA MET A 1 17.65 -19.76 7.30
C MET A 1 16.94 -18.42 7.55
N ALA A 2 16.70 -17.99 8.80
CA ALA A 2 16.00 -16.74 9.11
C ALA A 2 16.61 -15.44 8.51
N LYS A 3 17.94 -15.35 8.41
CA LYS A 3 18.63 -14.19 7.78
C LYS A 3 18.42 -14.16 6.26
N LEU A 4 18.51 -15.32 5.61
CA LEU A 4 18.31 -15.45 4.16
C LEU A 4 16.87 -15.09 3.76
N SER A 5 15.88 -15.50 4.58
CA SER A 5 14.48 -15.13 4.37
C SER A 5 14.21 -13.64 4.62
N LEU A 6 14.92 -13.01 5.57
CA LEU A 6 14.79 -11.58 5.83
C LEU A 6 15.39 -10.74 4.70
N GLU A 7 16.58 -11.10 4.21
CA GLU A 7 17.22 -10.42 3.08
C GLU A 7 16.40 -10.57 1.80
N ALA A 8 15.87 -11.76 1.53
CA ALA A 8 14.95 -11.98 0.41
C ALA A 8 13.69 -11.11 0.53
N TRP A 9 13.10 -11.00 1.72
CA TRP A 9 11.93 -10.14 1.95
C TRP A 9 12.24 -8.66 1.75
N LYS A 10 13.38 -8.17 2.25
CA LYS A 10 13.83 -6.78 2.06
C LYS A 10 14.03 -6.47 0.57
N SER A 11 14.76 -7.33 -0.14
CA SER A 11 15.00 -7.19 -1.58
C SER A 11 13.69 -7.18 -2.37
N TRP A 12 12.77 -8.10 -2.06
CA TRP A 12 11.47 -8.14 -2.69
C TRP A 12 10.66 -6.85 -2.43
N LYS A 13 10.64 -6.34 -1.20
CA LYS A 13 9.94 -5.09 -0.87
C LYS A 13 10.53 -3.88 -1.56
N GLU A 14 11.86 -3.80 -1.64
CA GLU A 14 12.54 -2.71 -2.33
C GLU A 14 12.25 -2.75 -3.84
N ALA A 15 12.28 -3.93 -4.45
CA ALA A 15 11.92 -4.13 -5.84
C ALA A 15 10.45 -3.75 -6.11
N GLN A 16 9.54 -4.14 -5.22
CA GLN A 16 8.12 -3.78 -5.30
C GLN A 16 7.94 -2.25 -5.29
N GLN A 17 8.57 -1.55 -4.34
CA GLN A 17 8.50 -0.08 -4.24
C GLN A 17 9.06 0.61 -5.49
N LYS A 18 10.24 0.17 -5.97
CA LYS A 18 10.86 0.71 -7.19
C LYS A 18 9.95 0.54 -8.41
N TYR A 19 9.33 -0.63 -8.55
CA TYR A 19 8.36 -0.88 -9.61
C TYR A 19 7.14 0.05 -9.51
N ASP A 20 6.58 0.22 -8.32
CA ASP A 20 5.40 1.09 -8.13
C ASP A 20 5.71 2.56 -8.46
N TYR A 21 6.86 3.08 -8.01
CA TYR A 21 7.31 4.43 -8.36
C TYR A 21 7.54 4.59 -9.86
N PHE A 22 8.17 3.60 -10.49
CA PHE A 22 8.40 3.61 -11.92
C PHE A 22 7.10 3.67 -12.70
N VAL A 23 6.11 2.82 -12.37
CA VAL A 23 4.82 2.78 -13.06
C VAL A 23 4.03 4.09 -12.89
N VAL A 24 3.98 4.64 -11.67
CA VAL A 24 3.30 5.93 -11.42
C VAL A 24 3.99 7.07 -12.18
N GLY A 25 5.32 7.14 -12.15
CA GLY A 25 6.09 8.15 -12.88
C GLY A 25 5.91 8.05 -14.41
N LEU A 26 5.98 6.83 -14.96
CA LEU A 26 5.75 6.58 -16.38
C LEU A 26 4.34 6.98 -16.80
N THR A 27 3.32 6.58 -16.03
CA THR A 27 1.92 6.91 -16.33
C THR A 27 1.67 8.41 -16.27
N THR A 28 2.28 9.10 -15.28
CA THR A 28 2.17 10.56 -15.11
C THR A 28 2.82 11.30 -16.28
N THR A 29 3.98 10.83 -16.74
CA THR A 29 4.67 11.37 -17.91
C THR A 29 3.83 11.22 -19.17
N LEU A 30 3.26 10.02 -19.39
CA LEU A 30 2.37 9.77 -20.54
C LEU A 30 1.11 10.63 -20.50
N PHE A 31 0.45 10.71 -19.35
CA PHE A 31 -0.73 11.55 -19.16
C PHE A 31 -0.43 13.02 -19.47
N THR A 32 0.71 13.53 -18.99
CA THR A 32 1.12 14.92 -19.22
C THR A 32 1.44 15.17 -20.69
N PHE A 33 2.19 14.27 -21.32
CA PHE A 33 2.55 14.37 -22.74
C PHE A 33 1.31 14.36 -23.64
N LEU A 34 0.38 13.43 -23.41
CA LEU A 34 -0.86 13.32 -24.18
C LEU A 34 -1.82 14.47 -23.88
N GLY A 35 -1.98 14.83 -22.60
CA GLY A 35 -2.83 15.92 -22.17
C GLY A 35 -2.41 17.28 -22.74
N SER A 36 -1.10 17.51 -22.90
CA SER A 36 -0.59 18.76 -23.50
C SER A 36 -0.96 18.93 -24.98
N LYS A 37 -1.23 17.82 -25.67
CA LYS A 37 -1.57 17.79 -27.12
C LYS A 37 -3.07 17.64 -27.37
N TYR A 38 -3.84 17.33 -26.33
CA TYR A 38 -5.27 17.07 -26.44
C TYR A 38 -6.02 18.37 -26.71
N GLN A 39 -6.81 18.39 -27.79
CA GLN A 39 -7.70 19.50 -28.11
C GLN A 39 -9.15 19.04 -27.89
N PRO A 40 -9.91 19.68 -26.99
CA PRO A 40 -11.29 19.28 -26.74
C PRO A 40 -12.17 19.44 -27.99
N GLU A 41 -12.90 18.39 -28.35
CA GLU A 41 -13.93 18.40 -29.39
C GLU A 41 -15.22 17.82 -28.81
N PRO A 42 -16.38 18.03 -29.47
CA PRO A 42 -17.64 17.40 -29.05
C PRO A 42 -17.51 15.88 -28.92
N ILE A 43 -18.13 15.33 -27.88
CA ILE A 43 -18.13 13.88 -27.65
C ILE A 43 -18.86 13.18 -28.79
N GLY A 44 -18.21 12.19 -29.41
CA GLY A 44 -18.73 11.43 -30.55
C GLY A 44 -17.89 10.19 -30.83
N PHE A 45 -18.21 9.44 -31.88
CA PHE A 45 -17.37 8.31 -32.29
C PHE A 45 -16.18 8.80 -33.13
N SER A 46 -15.24 9.47 -32.45
CA SER A 46 -14.05 10.08 -33.06
C SER A 46 -12.79 9.68 -32.31
N GLN A 47 -11.63 9.83 -32.97
CA GLN A 47 -10.33 9.65 -32.34
C GLN A 47 -10.25 10.40 -31.00
N ASN A 48 -10.77 11.63 -30.95
CA ASN A 48 -10.66 12.50 -29.79
C ASN A 48 -11.43 11.96 -28.56
N SER A 49 -12.58 11.32 -28.75
CA SER A 49 -13.34 10.76 -27.64
C SER A 49 -12.66 9.54 -27.02
N PHE A 50 -11.96 8.74 -27.83
CA PHE A 50 -11.12 7.65 -27.35
C PHE A 50 -9.87 8.16 -26.62
N GLU A 51 -9.25 9.25 -27.12
CA GLU A 51 -8.13 9.90 -26.43
C GLU A 51 -8.54 10.48 -25.07
N LEU A 52 -9.73 11.09 -24.97
CA LEU A 52 -10.28 11.57 -23.70
C LEU A 52 -10.53 10.43 -22.71
N ALA A 53 -11.15 9.34 -23.16
CA ALA A 53 -11.39 8.17 -22.32
C ALA A 53 -10.07 7.54 -21.85
N ALA A 54 -9.06 7.48 -22.72
CA ALA A 54 -7.72 7.04 -22.35
C ALA A 54 -7.09 7.94 -21.28
N LEU A 55 -7.12 9.26 -21.45
CA LEU A 55 -6.60 10.22 -20.48
C LEU A 55 -7.29 10.07 -19.12
N PHE A 56 -8.60 9.83 -19.11
CA PHE A 56 -9.35 9.56 -17.89
C PHE A 56 -8.88 8.26 -17.20
N CYS A 57 -8.70 7.17 -17.96
CA CYS A 57 -8.16 5.92 -17.43
C CYS A 57 -6.73 6.06 -16.88
N LEU A 58 -5.86 6.82 -17.57
CA LEU A 58 -4.51 7.10 -17.10
C LEU A 58 -4.53 7.94 -15.81
N CYS A 59 -5.42 8.92 -15.71
CA CYS A 59 -5.62 9.72 -14.50
C CYS A 59 -6.03 8.83 -13.31
N ILE A 60 -7.00 7.92 -13.50
CA ILE A 60 -7.40 6.94 -12.48
C ILE A 60 -6.21 6.08 -12.06
N SER A 61 -5.42 5.58 -13.02
CA SER A 61 -4.22 4.79 -12.72
C SER A 61 -3.23 5.55 -11.84
N ILE A 62 -3.00 6.85 -12.11
CA ILE A 62 -2.13 7.70 -11.29
C ILE A 62 -2.67 7.84 -9.87
N LEU A 63 -3.94 8.24 -9.72
CA LEU A 63 -4.56 8.45 -8.40
C LEU A 63 -4.55 7.19 -7.55
N VAL A 64 -4.96 6.05 -8.13
CA VAL A 64 -4.95 4.76 -7.45
C VAL A 64 -3.51 4.32 -7.13
N GLY A 65 -2.56 4.59 -8.02
CA GLY A 65 -1.14 4.32 -7.80
C GLY A 65 -0.57 5.07 -6.61
N VAL A 66 -0.92 6.36 -6.43
CA VAL A 66 -0.53 7.15 -5.27
C VAL A 66 -1.17 6.62 -3.98
N PHE A 67 -2.48 6.37 -3.98
CA PHE A 67 -3.16 5.82 -2.81
C PHE A 67 -2.65 4.43 -2.40
N LYS A 68 -2.21 3.62 -3.37
CA LYS A 68 -1.53 2.35 -3.09
C LYS A 68 -0.24 2.57 -2.29
N LEU A 69 0.60 3.53 -2.71
CA LEU A 69 1.85 3.84 -2.02
C LEU A 69 1.60 4.24 -0.57
N GLU A 70 0.60 5.10 -0.32
CA GLU A 70 0.18 5.47 1.03
C GLU A 70 -0.29 4.26 1.84
N SER A 71 -1.11 3.39 1.23
CA SER A 71 -1.60 2.17 1.88
C SER A 71 -0.46 1.20 2.24
N ASP A 72 0.57 1.08 1.40
CA ASP A 72 1.73 0.23 1.67
C ASP A 72 2.59 0.78 2.82
N ILE A 73 2.77 2.11 2.88
CA ILE A 73 3.44 2.78 4.01
C ILE A 73 2.66 2.59 5.31
N SER A 74 1.33 2.76 5.26
CA SER A 74 0.44 2.55 6.40
C SER A 74 0.49 1.10 6.91
N LEU A 75 0.49 0.13 5.98
CA LEU A 75 0.60 -1.30 6.32
C LEU A 75 1.93 -1.62 7.00
N LEU A 76 3.04 -1.10 6.46
CA LEU A 76 4.36 -1.32 7.04
C LEU A 76 4.48 -0.70 8.44
N SER A 77 4.05 0.55 8.62
CA SER A 77 4.09 1.23 9.92
C SER A 77 3.22 0.55 10.98
N THR A 78 2.01 0.10 10.61
CA THR A 78 1.12 -0.62 11.53
C THR A 78 1.69 -1.99 11.89
N ASN A 79 2.34 -2.67 10.93
CA ASN A 79 3.00 -3.95 11.21
C ASN A 79 4.18 -3.79 12.18
N LEU A 80 4.98 -2.74 12.02
CA LEU A 80 6.09 -2.44 12.94
C LEU A 80 5.58 -2.19 14.36
N ARG A 81 4.56 -1.33 14.52
CA ARG A 81 3.95 -1.07 15.83
C ARG A 81 3.34 -2.33 16.46
N LYS A 82 2.77 -3.22 15.64
CA LYS A 82 2.26 -4.51 16.12
C LYS A 82 3.39 -5.42 16.61
N ILE A 83 4.52 -5.47 15.90
CA ILE A 83 5.70 -6.26 16.31
C ILE A 83 6.24 -5.72 17.64
N GLU A 84 6.43 -4.41 17.75
CA GLU A 84 6.91 -3.76 18.97
C GLU A 84 5.96 -4.01 20.16
N ALA A 85 4.65 -3.89 19.96
CA ALA A 85 3.66 -4.24 20.97
C ALA A 85 3.68 -5.73 21.36
N SER A 86 3.95 -6.63 20.40
CA SER A 86 4.10 -8.06 20.65
C SER A 86 5.36 -8.37 21.45
N GLU A 87 6.48 -7.69 21.16
CA GLU A 87 7.72 -7.83 21.93
C GLU A 87 7.55 -7.33 23.37
N HIS A 88 6.85 -6.21 23.56
CA HIS A 88 6.51 -5.71 24.90
C HIS A 88 5.60 -6.68 25.66
N LEU A 89 4.62 -7.28 24.98
CA LEU A 89 3.75 -8.30 25.55
C LEU A 89 4.53 -9.55 25.98
N ASP A 90 5.50 -9.99 25.19
CA ASP A 90 6.37 -11.12 25.54
C ASP A 90 7.22 -10.83 26.78
N VAL A 91 7.72 -9.59 26.93
CA VAL A 91 8.43 -9.15 28.13
C VAL A 91 7.50 -9.17 29.35
N ILE A 92 6.28 -8.63 29.24
CA ILE A 92 5.29 -8.63 30.31
C ILE A 92 4.90 -10.07 30.70
N ASN A 93 4.72 -10.96 29.73
CA ASN A 93 4.46 -12.37 30.00
C ASN A 93 5.59 -13.03 30.77
N LYS A 94 6.86 -12.70 30.48
CA LYS A 94 8.01 -13.19 31.25
C LYS A 94 8.00 -12.66 32.68
N ILE A 95 7.62 -11.40 32.89
CA ILE A 95 7.49 -10.79 34.22
C ILE A 95 6.41 -11.49 35.05
N ILE A 96 5.23 -11.72 34.48
CA ILE A 96 4.11 -12.38 35.14
C ILE A 96 4.48 -13.81 35.57
N ASN A 97 5.18 -14.54 34.70
CA ASN A 97 5.59 -15.93 34.92
C ASN A 97 6.87 -16.10 35.74
N ALA A 98 7.53 -15.02 36.17
CA ALA A 98 8.75 -15.11 36.95
C ALA A 98 8.48 -15.60 38.39
N PRO A 99 9.28 -16.55 38.91
CA PRO A 99 9.18 -17.02 40.29
C PRO A 99 9.86 -16.01 41.23
N GLY A 100 9.23 -14.85 41.46
CA GLY A 100 9.69 -13.84 42.42
C GLY A 100 9.28 -12.41 42.07
N PRO A 101 9.61 -11.43 42.94
CA PRO A 101 9.53 -10.00 42.65
C PRO A 101 10.39 -9.65 41.44
N VAL A 102 9.83 -8.99 40.44
CA VAL A 102 10.62 -8.41 39.34
C VAL A 102 10.78 -6.92 39.60
N ILE A 103 12.02 -6.49 39.73
CA ILE A 103 12.37 -5.09 39.98
C ILE A 103 12.66 -4.44 38.64
N ASP A 104 12.00 -3.31 38.37
CA ASP A 104 12.29 -2.48 37.21
C ASP A 104 13.70 -1.87 37.32
N GLY A 105 14.51 -2.03 36.28
CA GLY A 105 15.89 -1.54 36.24
C GLY A 105 15.99 -0.01 36.30
N ASP A 106 15.00 0.71 35.79
CA ASP A 106 15.03 2.18 35.71
C ASP A 106 14.43 2.84 36.96
N THR A 107 13.32 2.31 37.48
CA THR A 107 12.65 2.89 38.65
C THR A 107 13.05 2.26 39.98
N ARG A 108 13.77 1.13 39.98
CA ARG A 108 14.06 0.27 41.15
C ARG A 108 12.82 -0.12 41.95
N LYS A 109 11.62 0.01 41.38
CA LYS A 109 10.36 -0.37 42.02
C LYS A 109 10.00 -1.80 41.64
N GLU A 110 9.39 -2.51 42.57
CA GLU A 110 8.78 -3.81 42.28
C GLU A 110 7.60 -3.60 41.34
N ILE A 111 7.57 -4.35 40.24
CA ILE A 111 6.44 -4.34 39.32
C ILE A 111 5.32 -5.16 39.97
N LEU A 112 4.24 -4.48 40.38
CA LEU A 112 3.06 -5.17 40.88
C LEU A 112 2.50 -6.10 39.79
N LYS A 113 2.19 -7.35 40.17
CA LYS A 113 1.62 -8.33 39.25
C LYS A 113 0.26 -7.91 38.70
N THR A 114 -0.51 -7.12 39.45
CA THR A 114 -1.79 -6.55 39.00
C THR A 114 -1.60 -5.57 37.84
N ASP A 115 -0.66 -4.63 37.96
CA ASP A 115 -0.36 -3.63 36.92
C ASP A 115 0.21 -4.28 35.66
N ALA A 116 0.93 -5.40 35.82
CA ALA A 116 1.43 -6.20 34.71
C ALA A 116 0.31 -6.94 33.97
N LEU A 117 -0.70 -7.45 34.68
CA LEU A 117 -1.88 -8.11 34.09
C LEU A 117 -2.73 -7.11 33.29
N ASP A 118 -2.98 -5.91 33.82
CA ASP A 118 -3.75 -4.88 33.11
C ASP A 118 -3.03 -4.45 31.81
N LYS A 119 -1.70 -4.29 31.86
CA LYS A 119 -0.89 -4.00 30.66
C LYS A 119 -0.87 -5.16 29.67
N GLN A 120 -0.86 -6.40 30.15
CA GLN A 120 -0.94 -7.60 29.30
C GLN A 120 -2.26 -7.60 28.52
N GLU A 121 -3.39 -7.34 29.18
CA GLU A 121 -4.71 -7.32 28.55
C GLU A 121 -4.79 -6.22 27.47
N MET A 122 -4.37 -5.01 27.79
CA MET A 122 -4.35 -3.90 26.82
C MET A 122 -3.49 -4.20 25.59
N LEU A 123 -2.29 -4.74 25.78
CA LEU A 123 -1.39 -5.08 24.66
C LEU A 123 -1.91 -6.26 23.85
N ALA A 124 -2.49 -7.27 24.50
CA ALA A 124 -3.09 -8.42 23.83
C ALA A 124 -4.26 -7.98 22.94
N GLU A 125 -5.10 -7.08 23.46
CA GLU A 125 -6.20 -6.49 22.70
C GLU A 125 -5.68 -5.67 21.51
N TYR A 126 -4.65 -4.84 21.72
CA TYR A 126 -4.03 -4.05 20.65
C TYR A 126 -3.44 -4.93 19.54
N VAL A 127 -2.69 -5.98 19.88
CA VAL A 127 -2.08 -6.90 18.91
C VAL A 127 -3.17 -7.63 18.10
N SER A 128 -4.25 -8.04 18.76
CA SER A 128 -5.41 -8.69 18.13
C SER A 128 -6.15 -7.76 17.16
N LYS A 129 -6.51 -6.54 17.62
CA LYS A 129 -7.17 -5.52 16.79
C LYS A 129 -6.30 -5.09 15.61
N SER A 130 -5.00 -4.86 15.85
CA SER A 130 -4.05 -4.48 14.80
C SER A 130 -3.92 -5.58 13.75
N GLY A 131 -3.96 -6.86 14.14
CA GLY A 131 -3.99 -7.98 13.20
C GLY A 131 -5.16 -7.89 12.21
N LYS A 132 -6.38 -7.63 12.69
CA LYS A 132 -7.56 -7.44 11.83
C LYS A 132 -7.39 -6.23 10.91
N GLY A 133 -6.92 -5.09 11.45
CA GLY A 133 -6.63 -3.88 10.68
C GLY A 133 -5.64 -4.10 9.54
N LEU A 134 -4.54 -4.83 9.80
CA LEU A 134 -3.56 -5.19 8.78
C LEU A 134 -4.17 -5.97 7.62
N THR A 135 -5.08 -6.92 7.89
CA THR A 135 -5.72 -7.69 6.82
C THR A 135 -6.61 -6.83 5.92
N ILE A 136 -7.30 -5.84 6.51
CA ILE A 136 -8.17 -4.92 5.77
C ILE A 136 -7.32 -4.00 4.89
N ILE A 137 -6.26 -3.40 5.45
CA ILE A 137 -5.34 -2.53 4.70
C ILE A 137 -4.64 -3.35 3.60
N GLY A 138 -4.24 -4.59 3.89
CA GLY A 138 -3.63 -5.49 2.91
C GLY A 138 -4.53 -5.78 1.71
N LYS A 139 -5.79 -6.14 1.96
CA LYS A 139 -6.79 -6.35 0.88
C LYS A 139 -7.03 -5.08 0.07
N ARG A 140 -7.07 -3.92 0.72
CA ARG A 140 -7.23 -2.62 0.05
C ARG A 140 -6.03 -2.30 -0.85
N SER A 141 -4.81 -2.53 -0.38
CA SER A 141 -3.60 -2.34 -1.19
C SER A 141 -3.58 -3.28 -2.41
N GLU A 142 -4.00 -4.54 -2.24
CA GLU A 142 -4.10 -5.48 -3.36
C GLU A 142 -5.14 -5.04 -4.40
N LEU A 143 -6.31 -4.58 -3.94
CA LEU A 143 -7.35 -4.05 -4.83
C LEU A 143 -6.85 -2.84 -5.60
N MET A 144 -6.15 -1.91 -4.94
CA MET A 144 -5.55 -0.73 -5.59
C MET A 144 -4.50 -1.13 -6.63
N PHE A 145 -3.66 -2.13 -6.35
CA PHE A 145 -2.71 -2.65 -7.33
C PHE A 145 -3.40 -3.16 -8.59
N ARG A 146 -4.47 -3.95 -8.44
CA ARG A 146 -5.25 -4.45 -9.58
C ARG A 146 -5.93 -3.31 -10.33
N ALA A 147 -6.60 -2.41 -9.62
CA ALA A 147 -7.30 -1.27 -10.23
C ALA A 147 -6.34 -0.36 -11.01
N ARG A 148 -5.15 -0.05 -10.48
CA ARG A 148 -4.10 0.67 -11.21
C ARG A 148 -3.72 -0.06 -12.51
N ASN A 149 -3.35 -1.33 -12.42
CA ASN A 149 -2.88 -2.06 -13.59
C ASN A 149 -3.98 -2.23 -14.65
N VAL A 150 -5.22 -2.50 -14.25
CA VAL A 150 -6.35 -2.61 -15.17
C VAL A 150 -6.64 -1.27 -15.84
N SER A 151 -6.73 -0.18 -15.08
CA SER A 151 -6.95 1.16 -15.65
C SER A 151 -5.82 1.60 -16.59
N LEU A 152 -4.57 1.26 -16.26
CA LEU A 152 -3.42 1.50 -17.14
C LEU A 152 -3.55 0.75 -18.46
N VAL A 153 -3.85 -0.56 -18.40
CA VAL A 153 -4.02 -1.39 -19.60
C VAL A 153 -5.17 -0.87 -20.46
N ILE A 154 -6.32 -0.55 -19.85
CA ILE A 154 -7.47 0.02 -20.56
C ILE A 154 -7.07 1.36 -21.21
N GLY A 155 -6.35 2.22 -20.49
CA GLY A 155 -5.85 3.49 -21.03
C GLY A 155 -4.98 3.30 -22.28
N PHE A 156 -4.04 2.36 -22.25
CA PHE A 156 -3.22 2.03 -23.42
C PHE A 156 -4.04 1.47 -24.59
N VAL A 157 -4.96 0.55 -24.31
CA VAL A 157 -5.83 -0.04 -25.35
C VAL A 157 -6.66 1.05 -26.02
N LEU A 158 -7.22 1.99 -25.25
CA LEU A 158 -7.99 3.11 -25.78
C LEU A 158 -7.13 4.07 -26.62
N LEU A 159 -5.87 4.33 -26.23
CA LEU A 159 -4.95 5.12 -27.05
C LEU A 159 -4.61 4.45 -28.38
N ILE A 160 -4.43 3.14 -28.37
CA ILE A 160 -4.15 2.39 -29.60
C ILE A 160 -5.41 2.42 -30.49
N ALA A 161 -6.58 2.14 -29.91
CA ALA A 161 -7.85 2.20 -30.61
C ALA A 161 -8.15 3.57 -31.21
N SER A 162 -7.79 4.67 -30.53
CA SER A 162 -8.00 6.02 -31.04
C SER A 162 -7.29 6.26 -32.37
N LYS A 163 -6.09 5.68 -32.56
CA LYS A 163 -5.34 5.79 -33.81
C LYS A 163 -5.98 4.99 -34.94
N PHE A 164 -6.56 3.83 -34.64
CA PHE A 164 -7.33 3.07 -35.65
C PHE A 164 -8.60 3.80 -36.06
N VAL A 165 -9.36 4.34 -35.10
CA VAL A 165 -10.57 5.13 -35.39
C VAL A 165 -10.23 6.36 -36.23
N GLY A 166 -9.12 7.04 -35.92
CA GLY A 166 -8.63 8.16 -36.73
C GLY A 166 -8.32 7.78 -38.19
N LEU A 167 -7.78 6.58 -38.44
CA LEU A 167 -7.51 6.09 -39.79
C LEU A 167 -8.80 5.78 -40.57
N TYR A 168 -9.78 5.14 -39.92
CA TYR A 168 -11.06 4.78 -40.55
C TYR A 168 -12.03 5.96 -40.69
N ALA A 169 -11.90 7.01 -39.88
CA ALA A 169 -12.74 8.20 -39.98
C ALA A 169 -12.25 9.21 -41.04
N VAL A 170 -11.01 9.07 -41.52
CA VAL A 170 -10.41 9.93 -42.56
C VAL A 170 -10.42 9.25 -43.95
N SER A 171 -10.80 7.96 -44.02
CA SER A 171 -11.05 7.23 -45.28
C SER A 171 -12.53 7.21 -45.65
#